data_AF-A0A9E4S5N6-F1
#
_entry.id   AF-A0A9E4S5N6-F1
#
_cell.length_a   1.000
_cell.length_b   1.000
_cell.length_c   1.000
_cell.angle_alpha   90.00
_cell.angle_beta   90.00
_cell.angle_gamma   90.00
#
_symmetry.space_group_name_H-M   'P 1'
#
loop_
_entity.id
_entity.type
_entity.pdbx_description
1 polymer ?
#
loop_
_entity_poly.entity_id
_entity_poly.type
_entity_poly.pdbx_seq_one_letter_code
_entity_poly.pdbx_strand_id
1 'polypeptide(L)' 'MNERSTSTAAPLARLIEEFYRLPGIGPKSAQRLAYYLLRMPAADAHS' A
#
# COMPACT_ATOMS: atom_id res chain seq x y z
N MET A 1 -19.83 -7.82 15.07
CA MET A 1 -19.06 -7.99 13.81
C MET A 1 -18.26 -6.71 13.64
N ASN A 2 -16.96 -6.69 13.97
CA ASN A 2 -16.21 -5.43 14.17
C ASN A 2 -15.84 -4.81 12.81
N GLU A 3 -16.66 -3.88 12.34
CA GLU A 3 -16.55 -3.11 11.10
C GLU A 3 -15.43 -2.05 11.16
N ARG A 4 -14.17 -2.49 11.25
CA ARG A 4 -13.03 -1.59 11.01
C ARG A 4 -12.95 -1.23 9.52
N SER A 5 -13.88 -0.39 9.08
CA SER A 5 -13.83 0.36 7.83
C SER A 5 -12.72 1.38 7.95
N THR A 6 -11.47 0.91 7.84
CA THR A 6 -10.31 1.78 7.63
C THR A 6 -10.49 2.44 6.27
N SER A 7 -11.05 3.65 6.25
CA SER A 7 -11.13 4.50 5.08
C SER A 7 -9.71 4.73 4.57
N THR A 8 -9.33 3.98 3.55
CA THR A 8 -8.03 4.11 2.89
C THR A 8 -8.16 5.24 1.89
N ALA A 9 -7.34 6.28 2.01
CA ALA A 9 -7.36 7.40 1.08
C ALA A 9 -7.28 6.88 -0.38
N ALA A 10 -8.09 7.44 -1.28
CA ALA A 10 -8.18 6.99 -2.68
C ALA A 10 -6.84 6.72 -3.39
N PRO A 11 -5.78 7.55 -3.25
CA PRO A 11 -4.48 7.27 -3.88
C PRO A 11 -3.76 6.06 -3.25
N LEU A 12 -3.91 5.85 -1.94
CA LEU A 12 -3.31 4.72 -1.25
C LEU A 12 -4.00 3.40 -1.64
N ALA A 13 -5.32 3.41 -1.78
CA ALA A 13 -6.07 2.25 -2.25
C ALA A 13 -5.62 1.82 -3.65
N ARG A 14 -5.43 2.77 -4.57
CA ARG A 14 -4.89 2.50 -5.91
C ARG A 14 -3.49 1.87 -5.85
N LEU A 15 -2.61 2.41 -5.01
CA LEU A 15 -1.26 1.87 -4.85
C LEU A 15 -1.26 0.42 -4.33
N ILE A 16 -2.16 0.10 -3.41
CA ILE A 16 -2.34 -1.27 -2.90
C ILE A 16 -2.82 -2.19 -4.03
N GLU A 17 -3.78 -1.77 -4.85
CA GLU A 17 -4.27 -2.56 -5.97
C GLU A 17 -3.17 -2.82 -7.01
N GLU A 18 -2.35 -1.82 -7.34
CA GLU A 18 -1.24 -2.00 -8.27
C GLU A 18 -0.18 -2.97 -7.74
N PHE A 19 0.15 -2.92 -6.44
CA PHE A 19 1.04 -3.92 -5.84
C PHE A 19 0.44 -5.31 -5.82
N TYR A 20 -0.87 -5.43 -5.61
CA TYR A 20 -1.55 -6.73 -5.59
C TYR A 20 -1.58 -7.42 -6.96
N ARG A 21 -1.51 -6.66 -8.07
CA ARG A 21 -1.40 -7.22 -9.43
C ARG A 21 -0.07 -7.92 -9.70
N LEU A 22 0.95 -7.72 -8.86
CA LEU A 22 2.27 -8.31 -9.06
C LEU A 22 2.28 -9.80 -8.67
N PRO A 23 2.91 -10.68 -9.47
CA PRO A 23 3.00 -12.10 -9.15
C PRO A 23 3.76 -12.30 -7.82
N GLY A 24 3.13 -13.03 -6.89
CA GLY A 24 3.72 -13.30 -5.57
C GLY A 24 3.45 -12.23 -4.49
N ILE A 25 2.72 -11.15 -4.80
CA ILE A 25 2.31 -10.14 -3.82
C ILE A 25 0.84 -10.34 -3.43
N GLY A 26 0.60 -10.74 -2.18
CA GLY A 26 -0.75 -10.84 -1.61
C GLY A 26 -1.26 -9.52 -1.04
N PRO A 27 -2.56 -9.42 -0.68
CA PRO A 27 -3.20 -8.18 -0.25
C PRO A 27 -2.55 -7.56 1.01
N LYS A 28 -2.11 -8.39 1.95
CA LYS A 28 -1.40 -7.95 3.17
C LYS A 28 -0.01 -7.39 2.87
N SER A 29 0.68 -7.97 1.88
CA SER A 29 2.00 -7.51 1.45
C SER A 29 1.88 -6.22 0.63
N ALA A 30 0.90 -6.13 -0.27
CA ALA A 30 0.58 -4.92 -1.02
C ALA A 30 0.29 -3.73 -0.11
N GLN A 31 -0.57 -3.95 0.92
CA GLN A 31 -0.84 -2.94 1.93
C GLN A 31 0.43 -2.50 2.68
N ARG A 32 1.29 -3.44 3.07
CA ARG A 32 2.55 -3.15 3.75
C ARG A 32 3.49 -2.31 2.89
N LEU A 33 3.64 -2.66 1.61
CA LEU A 33 4.49 -1.93 0.66
C LEU A 33 3.98 -0.49 0.44
N ALA A 34 2.67 -0.33 0.29
CA ALA A 34 2.06 0.98 0.12
C ALA A 34 2.28 1.89 1.35
N TYR A 35 2.14 1.36 2.57
CA TYR A 35 2.46 2.12 3.79
C TYR A 35 3.96 2.31 4.03
N TYR A 36 4.80 1.39 3.55
CA TYR A 36 6.25 1.54 3.61
C TYR A 36 6.71 2.75 2.81
N LEU A 37 6.20 2.93 1.59
CA LEU A 37 6.52 4.10 0.76
C LEU A 37 6.12 5.43 1.40
N LEU A 38 4.98 5.49 2.09
CA LEU A 38 4.57 6.69 2.83
C LEU A 38 5.49 7.03 4.01
N ARG A 39 6.23 6.04 4.53
CA ARG A 39 7.15 6.18 5.66
C ARG A 39 8.60 6.27 5.22
N MET A 40 8.88 6.08 3.93
CA MET A 40 10.23 6.09 3.38
C MET A 40 10.72 7.54 3.29
N PRO A 41 11.95 7.84 3.75
CA PRO A 41 12.53 9.17 3.55
C PRO A 41 12.66 9.45 2.05
N ALA A 42 12.35 10.69 1.64
CA ALA A 42 12.30 11.10 0.23
C ALA A 42 13.61 10.87 -0.57
N ALA A 43 14.73 10.63 0.13
CA ALA A 43 16.03 10.33 -0.47
C ALA A 43 16.03 9.01 -1.28
N ASP A 44 15.19 8.03 -0.94
CA ASP A 44 15.14 6.72 -1.62
C ASP A 44 14.09 6.66 -2.74
N ALA A 45 13.22 7.67 -2.88
CA ALA A 45 12.14 7.70 -3.88
C ALA A 45 12.58 8.30 -5.24
N HIS A 46 13.83 8.79 -5.34
CA HIS A 46 14.34 9.58 -6.47
C HIS A 46 15.63 9.00 -7.12
N SER A 47 15.88 7.70 -7.05
CA SER A 47 17.01 7.05 -7.74
C SER A 47 16.62 6.40 -9.05
#